data_AF-A0A9E1X681-F1
#
_entry.id   AF-A0A9E1X681-F1
#
_cell.length_a   1.000
_cell.length_b   1.000
_cell.length_c   1.000
_cell.angle_alpha   90.00
_cell.angle_beta   90.00
_cell.angle_gamma   90.00
#
_symmetry.space_group_name_H-M   'P 1'
#
loop_
_entity.id
_entity.type
_entity.pdbx_description
1 polymer ?
#
loop_
_entity_poly.entity_id
_entity_poly.type
_entity_poly.pdbx_seq_one_letter_code
_entity_poly.pdbx_strand_id
1 'polypeptide(L)'
;MRFILLIILFLFSSLIGQDASSKIYWNSLATAVNIGVPLEDDETLKGGRIQIRVSFDQGKSFSDLGNPRPIAKGDIDDLKDISIPGDIFEAMKGFKEGGEAYFIAEIWDKAGNSILGEVSDSVLTIDETIPTIASLTVTSSNSLDPGLAIPIDSLVFDLVTSEPIESPLFEINGDEYEAIGFEKSWKTFYAAEDADDGPITFEINFNDIAQNPGEPVISSSDQKIITKDGTLPELDNINLFTSNQYDSSLAIKGDTVFLRFTATENIRDIDVKLDSVVSDQLEQDSLTFTYYHVFTESDSEGVIPISIDFMDLAGNIGETIDETTDDSEITFDMTPPASFKVETVASIQGKQKKTIKPASDSTKVSNDVSSGISGIPQLYLMIIAGVLGLFCLLVWISWYKIFSKAGQSGWKALIPFFNIFVFTKIVQKPIWWFAIYLIIPVGYILAALQISKVFGKKIIFAIGLIFIPFVFYPILAFGKSQVGNEQSAVPKPAPKPKKKTKKKKKK
;
A
#
# COMPACT_ATOMS: atom_id res chain seq x y z
N MET A 1 -1.42 -31.86 9.56
CA MET A 1 -1.97 -32.61 10.72
C MET A 1 -2.54 -31.68 11.81
N ARG A 2 -3.14 -30.54 11.43
CA ARG A 2 -3.89 -29.63 12.32
C ARG A 2 -5.27 -29.23 11.77
N PHE A 3 -5.58 -29.61 10.53
CA PHE A 3 -6.86 -29.34 9.86
C PHE A 3 -7.92 -30.46 10.04
N ILE A 4 -7.58 -31.57 10.69
CA ILE A 4 -8.50 -32.69 10.94
C ILE A 4 -8.96 -32.73 12.41
N LEU A 5 -8.38 -31.89 13.27
CA LEU A 5 -8.76 -31.82 14.70
C LEU A 5 -9.88 -30.79 14.96
N LEU A 6 -10.15 -29.86 14.04
CA LEU A 6 -11.20 -28.84 14.21
C LEU A 6 -12.59 -29.32 13.75
N ILE A 7 -12.66 -30.31 12.83
CA ILE A 7 -13.93 -30.86 12.32
C ILE A 7 -14.52 -31.91 13.28
N ILE A 8 -13.73 -32.42 14.24
CA ILE A 8 -14.21 -33.36 15.26
C ILE A 8 -14.77 -32.64 16.50
N LEU A 9 -14.57 -31.31 16.62
CA LEU A 9 -15.18 -30.51 17.69
C LEU A 9 -16.55 -29.91 17.33
N PHE A 10 -16.96 -29.97 16.05
CA PHE A 10 -18.24 -29.44 15.57
C PHE A 10 -19.30 -30.51 15.29
N LEU A 11 -18.99 -31.80 15.52
CA LEU A 11 -19.90 -32.93 15.30
C LEU A 11 -20.17 -33.77 16.56
N PHE A 12 -19.78 -33.29 17.74
CA PHE A 12 -20.07 -33.93 19.03
C PHE A 12 -20.73 -33.02 20.06
N SER A 13 -21.30 -31.89 19.64
CA SER A 13 -22.17 -31.04 20.48
C SER A 13 -23.66 -31.36 20.33
N SER A 14 -24.07 -32.32 19.49
CA SER A 14 -25.50 -32.66 19.32
C SER A 14 -26.01 -33.80 20.20
N LEU A 15 -25.21 -34.38 21.09
CA LEU A 15 -25.68 -35.38 22.04
C LEU A 15 -24.86 -35.31 23.33
N ILE A 16 -25.57 -35.10 24.44
CA ILE A 16 -25.16 -35.06 25.85
C ILE A 16 -24.96 -33.63 26.38
N GLY A 17 -26.01 -33.13 27.05
CA GLY A 17 -25.97 -31.96 27.91
C GLY A 17 -27.07 -30.95 27.65
N GLN A 18 -28.34 -31.37 27.58
CA GLN A 18 -29.44 -30.42 27.79
C GLN A 18 -29.35 -29.98 29.26
N ASP A 19 -28.68 -28.86 29.51
CA ASP A 19 -28.87 -28.12 30.74
C ASP A 19 -30.36 -27.82 30.88
N ALA A 20 -30.92 -28.13 32.03
CA ALA A 20 -32.29 -27.82 32.40
C ALA A 20 -32.44 -26.29 32.59
N SER A 21 -32.35 -25.48 31.52
CA SER A 21 -32.75 -24.06 31.48
C SER A 21 -32.64 -23.40 30.07
N SER A 22 -32.48 -24.12 28.96
CA SER A 22 -32.62 -23.45 27.65
C SER A 22 -34.11 -23.18 27.38
N LYS A 23 -34.52 -21.92 27.40
CA LYS A 23 -35.89 -21.54 26.97
C LYS A 23 -36.15 -22.06 25.56
N ILE A 24 -37.34 -22.58 25.33
CA ILE A 24 -37.78 -23.07 24.03
C ILE A 24 -38.69 -21.99 23.43
N TYR A 25 -38.44 -21.61 22.19
CA TYR A 25 -39.16 -20.53 21.54
C TYR A 25 -40.06 -21.03 20.40
N TRP A 26 -41.25 -20.46 20.30
CA TRP A 26 -42.03 -20.39 19.07
C TRP A 26 -41.66 -19.07 18.40
N ASN A 27 -40.94 -19.16 17.28
CA ASN A 27 -40.42 -18.00 16.55
C ASN A 27 -41.10 -17.81 15.20
N SER A 28 -40.82 -16.69 14.52
CA SER A 28 -41.39 -16.31 13.22
C SER A 28 -41.11 -17.29 12.08
N LEU A 29 -40.14 -18.21 12.26
CA LEU A 29 -39.82 -19.28 11.31
C LEU A 29 -40.48 -20.61 11.67
N ALA A 30 -41.17 -20.70 12.81
CA ALA A 30 -41.79 -21.92 13.27
C ALA A 30 -42.97 -22.31 12.35
N THR A 31 -43.05 -23.60 12.02
CA THR A 31 -44.08 -24.13 11.11
C THR A 31 -44.96 -25.20 11.76
N ALA A 32 -44.51 -25.78 12.87
CA ALA A 32 -45.24 -26.77 13.63
C ALA A 32 -44.69 -26.92 15.06
N VAL A 33 -45.56 -27.25 16.01
CA VAL A 33 -45.17 -27.69 17.36
C VAL A 33 -45.03 -29.20 17.35
N ASN A 34 -43.89 -29.72 17.78
CA ASN A 34 -43.66 -31.16 17.92
C ASN A 34 -43.69 -31.54 19.40
N ILE A 35 -44.59 -32.47 19.77
CA ILE A 35 -44.76 -32.95 21.13
C ILE A 35 -44.50 -34.45 21.17
N GLY A 36 -43.53 -34.87 21.97
CA GLY A 36 -43.29 -36.28 22.26
C GLY A 36 -44.12 -36.73 23.47
N VAL A 37 -44.92 -37.78 23.31
CA VAL A 37 -45.71 -38.37 24.39
C VAL A 37 -45.19 -39.77 24.70
N PRO A 38 -44.60 -40.04 25.87
CA PRO A 38 -44.10 -41.36 26.20
C PRO A 38 -45.27 -42.33 26.43
N LEU A 39 -45.18 -43.52 25.85
CA LEU A 39 -46.18 -44.57 25.98
C LEU A 39 -45.58 -45.81 26.66
N GLU A 40 -46.23 -46.27 27.73
CA GLU A 40 -45.86 -47.48 28.47
C GLU A 40 -46.06 -48.75 27.63
N ASP A 41 -45.39 -49.85 28.01
CA ASP A 41 -45.58 -51.19 27.43
C ASP A 41 -46.95 -51.79 27.84
N ASP A 42 -48.01 -51.28 27.23
CA ASP A 42 -49.39 -51.74 27.41
C ASP A 42 -50.05 -52.08 26.06
N GLU A 43 -50.34 -53.36 25.86
CA GLU A 43 -51.02 -53.86 24.65
C GLU A 43 -52.41 -53.24 24.42
N THR A 44 -53.09 -52.76 25.46
CA THR A 44 -54.43 -52.17 25.35
C THR A 44 -54.40 -50.79 24.69
N LEU A 45 -53.26 -50.11 24.69
CA LEU A 45 -53.06 -48.82 24.03
C LEU A 45 -53.06 -48.95 22.50
N LYS A 46 -52.81 -50.15 21.95
CA LYS A 46 -52.77 -50.36 20.49
C LYS A 46 -54.15 -50.17 19.87
N GLY A 47 -54.27 -49.18 18.99
CA GLY A 47 -55.54 -48.76 18.40
C GLY A 47 -56.35 -47.80 19.30
N GLY A 48 -55.77 -47.35 20.41
CA GLY A 48 -56.21 -46.21 21.19
C GLY A 48 -55.89 -44.87 20.49
N ARG A 49 -55.99 -43.77 21.22
CA ARG A 49 -55.76 -42.42 20.70
C ARG A 49 -55.16 -41.47 21.73
N ILE A 50 -54.48 -40.43 21.25
CA ILE A 50 -53.88 -39.36 22.05
C ILE A 50 -54.46 -38.02 21.61
N GLN A 51 -54.86 -37.18 22.55
CA GLN A 51 -55.23 -35.79 22.32
C GLN A 51 -54.21 -34.89 23.01
N ILE A 52 -53.53 -34.03 22.25
CA ILE A 52 -52.71 -32.97 22.82
C ILE A 52 -53.63 -31.83 23.26
N ARG A 53 -53.33 -31.23 24.41
CA ARG A 53 -54.02 -30.03 24.88
C ARG A 53 -53.01 -28.97 25.30
N VAL A 54 -53.38 -27.71 25.11
CA VAL A 54 -52.54 -26.56 25.40
C VAL A 54 -53.22 -25.58 26.37
N SER A 55 -52.42 -24.96 27.21
CA SER A 55 -52.79 -23.88 28.13
C SER A 55 -51.92 -22.65 27.86
N PHE A 56 -52.51 -21.46 27.93
CA PHE A 56 -51.82 -20.16 27.91
C PHE A 56 -52.03 -19.37 29.22
N ASP A 57 -52.40 -20.06 30.30
CA ASP A 57 -52.75 -19.48 31.60
C ASP A 57 -51.96 -20.09 32.77
N GLN A 58 -50.70 -20.45 32.49
CA GLN A 58 -49.78 -21.10 33.44
C GLN A 58 -50.22 -22.52 33.81
N GLY A 59 -50.75 -23.28 32.84
CA GLY A 59 -51.16 -24.67 33.03
C GLY A 59 -52.43 -24.84 33.89
N LYS A 60 -53.28 -23.82 34.01
CA LYS A 60 -54.49 -23.88 34.85
C LYS A 60 -55.71 -24.41 34.09
N SER A 61 -55.84 -24.07 32.82
CA SER A 61 -56.92 -24.56 31.96
C SER A 61 -56.40 -24.93 30.56
N PHE A 62 -56.86 -26.08 30.06
CA PHE A 62 -56.38 -26.68 28.83
C PHE A 62 -57.50 -26.81 27.79
N SER A 63 -57.16 -26.51 26.53
CA SER A 63 -58.02 -26.70 25.35
C SER A 63 -57.41 -27.70 24.40
N ASP A 64 -58.23 -28.48 23.70
CA ASP A 64 -57.77 -29.44 22.70
C ASP A 64 -56.99 -28.73 21.59
N LEU A 65 -55.75 -29.19 21.34
CA LEU A 65 -54.88 -28.70 20.28
C LEU A 65 -54.88 -29.67 19.11
N GLY A 66 -55.57 -29.31 18.03
CA GLY A 66 -55.76 -30.16 16.87
C GLY A 66 -56.62 -31.40 17.16
N ASN A 67 -56.61 -32.36 16.23
CA ASN A 67 -57.42 -33.57 16.31
C ASN A 67 -56.68 -34.73 17.02
N PRO A 68 -57.41 -35.67 17.66
CA PRO A 68 -56.80 -36.85 18.25
C PRO A 68 -56.01 -37.68 17.24
N ARG A 69 -54.86 -38.23 17.66
CA ARG A 69 -54.00 -39.09 16.85
C ARG A 69 -54.10 -40.55 17.30
N PRO A 70 -54.18 -41.53 16.38
CA PRO A 70 -54.24 -42.94 16.75
C PRO A 70 -52.89 -43.46 17.24
N ILE A 71 -52.92 -44.46 18.12
CA ILE A 71 -51.72 -45.17 18.63
C ILE A 71 -51.51 -46.44 17.80
N ALA A 72 -50.38 -46.51 17.10
CA ALA A 72 -49.96 -47.67 16.31
C ALA A 72 -49.14 -48.66 17.16
N LYS A 73 -48.99 -49.89 16.67
CA LYS A 73 -48.23 -50.94 17.37
C LYS A 73 -46.77 -50.57 17.64
N GLY A 74 -46.16 -49.78 16.74
CA GLY A 74 -44.76 -49.35 16.86
C GLY A 74 -44.55 -48.16 17.79
N ASP A 75 -45.62 -47.56 18.33
CA ASP A 75 -45.52 -46.41 19.24
C ASP A 75 -45.43 -46.84 20.71
N ILE A 76 -45.65 -48.12 21.02
CA ILE A 76 -45.68 -48.68 22.39
C ILE A 76 -44.27 -48.92 22.90
N ASP A 77 -44.04 -48.67 24.19
CA ASP A 77 -42.71 -48.69 24.83
C ASP A 77 -41.73 -47.72 24.13
N ASP A 78 -42.26 -46.59 23.64
CA ASP A 78 -41.54 -45.60 22.86
C ASP A 78 -42.14 -44.19 23.04
N LEU A 79 -41.48 -43.18 22.49
CA LEU A 79 -41.93 -41.79 22.44
C LEU A 79 -42.78 -41.55 21.18
N LYS A 80 -44.06 -41.26 21.34
CA LYS A 80 -44.93 -40.89 20.23
C LYS A 80 -44.80 -39.41 19.88
N ASP A 81 -44.13 -39.11 18.78
CA ASP A 81 -44.07 -37.75 18.23
C ASP A 81 -45.38 -37.34 17.54
N ILE A 82 -45.92 -36.20 17.96
CA ILE A 82 -47.11 -35.58 17.38
C ILE A 82 -46.72 -34.18 16.90
N SER A 83 -46.81 -33.97 15.60
CA SER A 83 -46.61 -32.66 14.97
C SER A 83 -47.96 -31.97 14.75
N ILE A 84 -48.09 -30.77 15.29
CA ILE A 84 -49.25 -29.89 15.11
C ILE A 84 -48.83 -28.71 14.23
N PRO A 85 -49.45 -28.53 13.06
CA PRO A 85 -49.22 -27.38 12.19
C PRO A 85 -49.36 -26.02 12.92
N GLY A 86 -48.51 -25.06 12.57
CA GLY A 86 -48.45 -23.73 13.19
C GLY A 86 -49.76 -22.96 13.07
N ASP A 87 -50.44 -23.02 11.93
CA ASP A 87 -51.74 -22.37 11.71
C ASP A 87 -52.82 -22.83 12.71
N ILE A 88 -52.76 -24.09 13.15
CA ILE A 88 -53.65 -24.62 14.20
C ILE A 88 -53.24 -24.09 15.57
N PHE A 89 -51.94 -24.02 15.85
CA PHE A 89 -51.41 -23.59 17.14
C PHE A 89 -51.62 -22.09 17.37
N GLU A 90 -51.27 -21.26 16.39
CA GLU A 90 -51.45 -19.79 16.41
C GLU A 90 -52.92 -19.38 16.48
N ALA A 91 -53.83 -20.19 15.93
CA ALA A 91 -55.27 -19.94 16.00
C ALA A 91 -55.87 -20.19 17.40
N MET A 92 -55.11 -20.77 18.34
CA MET A 92 -55.62 -21.08 19.67
C MET A 92 -55.92 -19.82 20.48
N LYS A 93 -57.07 -19.82 21.16
CA LYS A 93 -57.45 -18.73 22.05
C LYS A 93 -56.44 -18.61 23.20
N GLY A 94 -55.76 -17.47 23.27
CA GLY A 94 -54.74 -17.19 24.30
C GLY A 94 -53.32 -17.15 23.76
N PHE A 95 -53.10 -17.62 22.52
CA PHE A 95 -51.86 -17.39 21.79
C PHE A 95 -51.64 -15.88 21.62
N LYS A 96 -50.46 -15.40 22.02
CA LYS A 96 -50.05 -14.01 21.91
C LYS A 96 -48.54 -13.89 22.09
N GLU A 97 -47.99 -12.84 21.51
CA GLU A 97 -46.61 -12.42 21.68
C GLU A 97 -46.21 -12.25 23.16
N GLY A 98 -45.01 -12.74 23.51
CA GLY A 98 -44.50 -12.79 24.89
C GLY A 98 -45.26 -13.75 25.81
N GLY A 99 -46.17 -14.57 25.27
CA GLY A 99 -46.93 -15.58 26.00
C GLY A 99 -46.12 -16.86 26.26
N GLU A 100 -46.67 -17.73 27.08
CA GLU A 100 -46.11 -19.07 27.35
C GLU A 100 -47.20 -20.12 27.10
N ALA A 101 -46.82 -21.20 26.42
CA ALA A 101 -47.66 -22.35 26.14
C ALA A 101 -47.22 -23.57 26.96
N TYR A 102 -48.19 -24.19 27.62
CA TYR A 102 -48.03 -25.36 28.47
C TYR A 102 -48.81 -26.51 27.87
N PHE A 103 -48.24 -27.72 27.86
CA PHE A 103 -48.82 -28.87 27.17
C PHE A 103 -49.14 -30.03 28.12
N ILE A 104 -50.24 -30.72 27.82
CA ILE A 104 -50.60 -32.03 28.39
C ILE A 104 -51.08 -32.95 27.27
N ALA A 105 -51.15 -34.25 27.57
CA ALA A 105 -51.78 -35.25 26.71
C ALA A 105 -52.87 -36.01 27.46
N GLU A 106 -54.00 -36.27 26.81
CA GLU A 106 -54.97 -37.27 27.26
C GLU A 106 -54.86 -38.51 26.37
N ILE A 107 -54.75 -39.68 26.98
CA ILE A 107 -54.56 -40.96 26.29
C ILE A 107 -55.77 -41.83 26.56
N TRP A 108 -56.33 -42.43 25.50
CA TRP A 108 -57.37 -43.45 25.59
C TRP A 108 -56.83 -44.79 25.09
N ASP A 109 -57.08 -45.85 25.86
CA ASP A 109 -56.88 -47.22 25.38
C ASP A 109 -57.93 -47.60 24.33
N LYS A 110 -57.79 -48.78 23.71
CA LYS A 110 -58.75 -49.30 22.73
C LYS A 110 -60.15 -49.58 23.33
N ALA A 111 -60.24 -49.80 24.64
CA ALA A 111 -61.50 -50.05 25.35
C ALA A 111 -62.25 -48.74 25.68
N GLY A 112 -61.58 -47.59 25.58
CA GLY A 112 -62.11 -46.26 25.84
C GLY A 112 -61.84 -45.74 27.26
N ASN A 113 -61.02 -46.44 28.07
CA ASN A 113 -60.56 -45.88 29.34
C ASN A 113 -59.52 -44.78 29.05
N SER A 114 -59.55 -43.67 29.80
CA SER A 114 -58.58 -42.59 29.63
C SER A 114 -57.83 -42.21 30.89
N ILE A 115 -56.65 -41.64 30.65
CA ILE A 115 -55.84 -40.97 31.64
C ILE A 115 -55.39 -39.62 31.09
N LEU A 116 -55.45 -38.60 31.95
CA LEU A 116 -54.93 -37.28 31.68
C LEU A 116 -53.52 -37.18 32.25
N GLY A 117 -52.55 -36.81 31.40
CA GLY A 117 -51.17 -36.59 31.81
C GLY A 117 -50.99 -35.32 32.64
N GLU A 118 -49.85 -35.24 33.32
CA GLU A 118 -49.40 -34.04 34.02
C GLU A 118 -48.87 -32.98 33.03
N VAL A 119 -48.73 -31.74 33.51
CA VAL A 119 -48.16 -30.63 32.72
C VAL A 119 -46.71 -30.93 32.41
N SER A 120 -46.32 -30.77 31.14
CA SER A 120 -44.93 -30.94 30.72
C SER A 120 -44.00 -29.99 31.48
N ASP A 121 -42.81 -30.47 31.82
CA ASP A 121 -41.73 -29.64 32.37
C ASP A 121 -41.19 -28.62 31.34
N SER A 122 -41.43 -28.86 30.05
CA SER A 122 -41.06 -27.95 28.97
C SER A 122 -42.13 -26.88 28.77
N VAL A 123 -41.71 -25.61 28.78
CA VAL A 123 -42.56 -24.45 28.49
C VAL A 123 -42.09 -23.81 27.20
N LEU A 124 -43.02 -23.56 26.28
CA LEU A 124 -42.76 -22.91 25.01
C LEU A 124 -43.09 -21.42 25.13
N THR A 125 -42.11 -20.54 24.99
CA THR A 125 -42.29 -19.08 24.97
C THR A 125 -42.59 -18.62 23.55
N ILE A 126 -43.60 -17.77 23.37
CA ILE A 126 -43.99 -17.20 22.07
C ILE A 126 -43.25 -15.89 21.88
N ASP A 127 -42.43 -15.83 20.83
CA ASP A 127 -41.67 -14.65 20.44
C ASP A 127 -41.48 -14.65 18.92
N GLU A 128 -42.38 -13.99 18.20
CA GLU A 128 -42.36 -13.86 16.74
C GLU A 128 -41.86 -12.49 16.30
N THR A 129 -41.41 -11.66 17.24
CA THR A 129 -41.00 -10.28 16.95
C THR A 129 -39.65 -10.29 16.25
N ILE A 130 -39.57 -9.68 15.07
CA ILE A 130 -38.30 -9.56 14.35
C ILE A 130 -37.48 -8.38 14.94
N PRO A 131 -36.20 -8.60 15.30
CA PRO A 131 -35.36 -7.53 15.81
C PRO A 131 -35.06 -6.49 14.72
N THR A 132 -35.00 -5.22 15.10
CA THR A 132 -34.69 -4.09 14.23
C THR A 132 -33.54 -3.26 14.79
N ILE A 133 -32.88 -2.46 13.96
CA ILE A 133 -31.84 -1.53 14.41
C ILE A 133 -32.48 -0.24 14.94
N ALA A 134 -32.18 0.08 16.20
CA ALA A 134 -32.50 1.37 16.79
C ALA A 134 -31.45 2.43 16.40
N SER A 135 -30.17 2.07 16.40
CA SER A 135 -29.10 2.93 15.88
C SER A 135 -27.85 2.11 15.51
N LEU A 136 -27.19 2.49 14.43
CA LEU A 136 -25.84 2.06 14.07
C LEU A 136 -24.99 3.30 13.80
N THR A 137 -23.99 3.53 14.64
CA THR A 137 -23.01 4.61 14.43
C THR A 137 -21.67 4.01 14.09
N VAL A 138 -21.02 4.50 13.04
CA VAL A 138 -19.66 4.13 12.67
C VAL A 138 -18.79 5.37 12.83
N THR A 139 -17.72 5.27 13.62
CA THR A 139 -16.86 6.42 13.97
C THR A 139 -15.40 6.07 13.71
N SER A 140 -14.70 6.91 12.97
CA SER A 140 -13.23 6.84 12.82
C SER A 140 -12.53 7.50 14.01
N SER A 141 -11.38 6.98 14.41
CA SER A 141 -10.49 7.64 15.37
C SER A 141 -9.76 8.87 14.80
N ASN A 142 -9.90 9.12 13.49
CA ASN A 142 -9.26 10.23 12.83
C ASN A 142 -9.73 11.57 13.42
N SER A 143 -8.81 12.28 14.07
CA SER A 143 -9.12 13.54 14.75
C SER A 143 -9.28 14.73 13.80
N LEU A 144 -8.77 14.63 12.58
CA LEU A 144 -8.82 15.69 11.57
C LEU A 144 -10.15 15.67 10.82
N ASP A 145 -10.54 14.50 10.33
CA ASP A 145 -11.83 14.27 9.68
C ASP A 145 -12.39 12.89 10.04
N PRO A 146 -13.46 12.79 10.85
CA PRO A 146 -14.10 11.53 11.21
C PRO A 146 -14.72 10.75 10.03
N GLY A 147 -14.85 11.37 8.84
CA GLY A 147 -15.25 10.72 7.60
C GLY A 147 -14.10 10.04 6.84
N LEU A 148 -12.86 10.26 7.28
CA LEU A 148 -11.67 9.66 6.71
C LEU A 148 -10.97 8.75 7.74
N ALA A 149 -10.09 7.88 7.25
CA ALA A 149 -9.23 7.06 8.08
C ALA A 149 -7.89 6.86 7.39
N ILE A 150 -6.80 7.03 8.13
CA ILE A 150 -5.45 6.64 7.71
C ILE A 150 -5.09 5.28 8.32
N PRO A 151 -4.02 4.57 7.90
CA PRO A 151 -3.76 3.20 8.36
C PRO A 151 -3.66 3.01 9.88
N ILE A 152 -3.21 4.03 10.63
CA ILE A 152 -3.12 3.97 12.09
C ILE A 152 -4.47 4.17 12.81
N ASP A 153 -5.49 4.60 12.08
CA ASP A 153 -6.83 4.79 12.65
C ASP A 153 -7.57 3.47 12.87
N SER A 154 -8.60 3.54 13.71
CA SER A 154 -9.55 2.47 13.94
C SER A 154 -10.97 2.98 13.81
N LEU A 155 -11.86 2.12 13.33
CA LEU A 155 -13.28 2.35 13.28
C LEU A 155 -13.96 1.62 14.44
N VAL A 156 -14.95 2.28 15.02
CA VAL A 156 -15.85 1.70 16.02
C VAL A 156 -17.25 1.65 15.45
N PHE A 157 -17.81 0.46 15.38
CA PHE A 157 -19.21 0.22 15.06
C PHE A 157 -19.97 0.12 16.38
N ASP A 158 -20.98 0.97 16.57
CA ASP A 158 -21.84 1.00 17.76
C ASP A 158 -23.27 0.69 17.36
N LEU A 159 -23.68 -0.54 17.63
CA LEU A 159 -24.97 -1.10 17.26
C LEU A 159 -25.91 -1.14 18.48
N VAL A 160 -27.12 -0.63 18.30
CA VAL A 160 -28.22 -0.74 19.25
C VAL A 160 -29.44 -1.29 18.53
N THR A 161 -30.04 -2.36 19.07
CA THR A 161 -31.22 -3.03 18.52
C THR A 161 -32.50 -2.71 19.31
N SER A 162 -33.67 -3.02 18.73
CA SER A 162 -34.98 -2.86 19.37
C SER A 162 -35.14 -3.77 20.60
N GLU A 163 -34.48 -4.92 20.60
CA GLU A 163 -34.57 -5.97 21.62
C GLU A 163 -33.26 -6.73 21.80
N PRO A 164 -33.13 -7.55 22.86
CA PRO A 164 -31.92 -8.34 23.07
C PRO A 164 -31.68 -9.30 21.91
N ILE A 165 -30.45 -9.32 21.41
CA ILE A 165 -30.05 -10.21 20.33
C ILE A 165 -28.94 -11.16 20.76
N GLU A 166 -28.75 -12.23 20.00
CA GLU A 166 -27.50 -12.99 20.07
C GLU A 166 -26.34 -12.17 19.49
N SER A 167 -25.11 -12.67 19.64
CA SER A 167 -23.94 -11.97 19.10
C SER A 167 -24.10 -11.79 17.59
N PRO A 168 -24.17 -10.54 17.09
CA PRO A 168 -24.28 -10.28 15.66
C PRO A 168 -22.97 -10.59 14.95
N LEU A 169 -23.07 -10.99 13.69
CA LEU A 169 -21.93 -11.17 12.80
C LEU A 169 -21.70 -9.90 11.99
N PHE A 170 -20.52 -9.31 12.12
CA PHE A 170 -20.08 -8.20 11.29
C PHE A 170 -19.20 -8.74 10.17
N GLU A 171 -19.53 -8.44 8.92
CA GLU A 171 -18.65 -8.64 7.77
C GLU A 171 -18.18 -7.25 7.32
N ILE A 172 -16.87 -6.97 7.38
CA ILE A 172 -16.30 -5.67 7.03
C ILE A 172 -15.25 -5.89 5.94
N ASN A 173 -15.45 -5.27 4.77
CA ASN A 173 -14.63 -5.48 3.56
C ASN A 173 -14.42 -6.98 3.20
N GLY A 174 -15.38 -7.85 3.53
CA GLY A 174 -15.36 -9.29 3.23
C GLY A 174 -14.78 -10.18 4.33
N ASP A 175 -14.29 -9.61 5.43
CA ASP A 175 -13.78 -10.36 6.57
C ASP A 175 -14.76 -10.34 7.74
N GLU A 176 -14.84 -11.44 8.48
CA GLU A 176 -15.75 -11.61 9.62
C GLU A 176 -15.14 -11.09 10.93
N TYR A 177 -15.93 -10.35 11.70
CA TYR A 177 -15.57 -9.76 12.99
C TYR A 177 -16.59 -10.12 14.07
N GLU A 178 -16.07 -10.52 15.24
CA GLU A 178 -16.88 -10.76 16.42
C GLU A 178 -17.31 -9.44 17.07
N ALA A 179 -18.53 -9.43 17.60
CA ALA A 179 -19.05 -8.29 18.35
C ALA A 179 -18.96 -8.53 19.87
N ILE A 180 -18.59 -7.49 20.60
CA ILE A 180 -18.59 -7.47 22.06
C ILE A 180 -19.77 -6.63 22.52
N GLY A 181 -20.66 -7.22 23.31
CA GLY A 181 -21.88 -6.56 23.71
C GLY A 181 -22.70 -7.36 24.71
N PHE A 182 -23.83 -6.77 25.09
CA PHE A 182 -24.80 -7.41 25.95
C PHE A 182 -26.21 -6.86 25.68
N GLU A 183 -27.21 -7.74 25.75
CA GLU A 183 -28.60 -7.45 25.44
C GLU A 183 -28.74 -6.75 24.07
N LYS A 184 -28.97 -5.44 24.09
CA LYS A 184 -29.30 -4.64 22.92
C LYS A 184 -28.13 -3.86 22.33
N SER A 185 -26.97 -3.84 23.01
CA SER A 185 -25.85 -2.98 22.65
C SER A 185 -24.62 -3.81 22.33
N TRP A 186 -24.09 -3.61 21.13
CA TRP A 186 -22.98 -4.36 20.56
C TRP A 186 -21.98 -3.43 19.90
N LYS A 187 -20.70 -3.74 20.07
CA LYS A 187 -19.60 -3.01 19.45
C LYS A 187 -18.66 -3.96 18.72
N THR A 188 -18.16 -3.52 17.57
CA THR A 188 -16.98 -4.13 16.96
C THR A 188 -15.96 -3.06 16.58
N PHE A 189 -14.70 -3.48 16.49
CA PHE A 189 -13.56 -2.63 16.18
C PHE A 189 -12.93 -3.12 14.89
N TYR A 190 -12.63 -2.19 13.99
CA TYR A 190 -11.97 -2.47 12.72
C TYR A 190 -10.72 -1.61 12.60
N ALA A 191 -9.57 -2.22 12.34
CA ALA A 191 -8.32 -1.49 12.12
C ALA A 191 -8.26 -1.03 10.66
N ALA A 192 -8.05 0.27 10.42
CA ALA A 192 -8.03 0.81 9.07
C ALA A 192 -6.83 0.32 8.24
N GLU A 193 -5.77 -0.20 8.88
CA GLU A 193 -4.64 -0.84 8.20
C GLU A 193 -5.02 -2.08 7.38
N ASP A 194 -6.13 -2.75 7.73
CA ASP A 194 -6.63 -3.93 7.01
C ASP A 194 -7.41 -3.56 5.74
N ALA A 195 -7.71 -2.27 5.53
CA ALA A 195 -8.46 -1.79 4.37
C ALA A 195 -7.55 -1.34 3.22
N ASP A 196 -7.96 -1.64 2.00
CA ASP A 196 -7.47 -0.93 0.81
C ASP A 196 -8.03 0.50 0.76
N ASP A 197 -7.35 1.39 0.03
CA ASP A 197 -7.83 2.76 -0.18
C ASP A 197 -9.20 2.77 -0.86
N GLY A 198 -10.11 3.56 -0.31
CA GLY A 198 -11.50 3.63 -0.75
C GLY A 198 -12.53 3.52 0.38
N PRO A 199 -13.83 3.46 0.05
CA PRO A 199 -14.90 3.39 1.03
C PRO A 199 -14.86 2.06 1.80
N ILE A 200 -14.95 2.12 3.12
CA ILE A 200 -15.10 0.94 3.97
C ILE A 200 -16.55 0.46 3.88
N THR A 201 -16.74 -0.79 3.49
CA THR A 201 -18.05 -1.42 3.33
C THR A 201 -18.28 -2.47 4.41
N PHE A 202 -19.53 -2.71 4.78
CA PHE A 202 -19.88 -3.71 5.77
C PHE A 202 -21.28 -4.28 5.56
N GLU A 203 -21.53 -5.45 6.12
CA GLU A 203 -22.83 -6.08 6.29
C GLU A 203 -22.94 -6.63 7.72
N ILE A 204 -24.07 -6.41 8.39
CA ILE A 204 -24.31 -6.92 9.74
C ILE A 204 -25.52 -7.85 9.70
N ASN A 205 -25.30 -9.10 10.10
CA ASN A 205 -26.33 -10.13 10.23
C ASN A 205 -26.59 -10.43 11.71
N PHE A 206 -27.85 -10.50 12.12
CA PHE A 206 -28.22 -10.68 13.52
C PHE A 206 -29.57 -11.37 13.70
N ASN A 207 -29.70 -12.14 14.77
CA ASN A 207 -30.94 -12.78 15.21
C ASN A 207 -31.22 -12.42 16.67
N ASP A 208 -32.49 -12.38 17.07
CA ASP A 208 -32.82 -12.25 18.48
C ASP A 208 -32.54 -13.54 19.28
N ILE A 209 -32.84 -13.52 20.58
CA ILE A 209 -32.70 -14.70 21.45
C ILE A 209 -33.67 -15.84 21.09
N ALA A 210 -34.79 -15.53 20.44
CA ALA A 210 -35.76 -16.49 19.94
C ALA A 210 -35.40 -17.04 18.55
N GLN A 211 -34.28 -16.60 17.96
CA GLN A 211 -33.83 -16.92 16.60
C GLN A 211 -34.72 -16.34 15.48
N ASN A 212 -35.40 -15.22 15.72
CA ASN A 212 -36.01 -14.42 14.66
C ASN A 212 -34.91 -13.66 13.90
N PRO A 213 -34.78 -13.85 12.58
CA PRO A 213 -33.73 -13.17 11.81
C PRO A 213 -34.08 -11.71 11.54
N GLY A 214 -33.16 -10.82 11.87
CA GLY A 214 -33.22 -9.41 11.47
C GLY A 214 -32.87 -9.23 10.00
N GLU A 215 -33.23 -8.07 9.45
CA GLU A 215 -32.81 -7.68 8.11
C GLU A 215 -31.32 -7.29 8.10
N PRO A 216 -30.50 -7.78 7.14
CA PRO A 216 -29.09 -7.42 7.03
C PRO A 216 -28.86 -5.91 6.86
N VAL A 217 -27.84 -5.37 7.53
CA VAL A 217 -27.59 -3.92 7.57
C VAL A 217 -26.29 -3.59 6.86
N ILE A 218 -26.37 -2.74 5.83
CA ILE A 218 -25.23 -2.36 4.96
C ILE A 218 -24.86 -0.87 5.01
N SER A 219 -25.49 -0.09 5.90
CA SER A 219 -25.23 1.34 6.02
C SER A 219 -25.50 1.82 7.44
N SER A 220 -24.75 2.83 7.89
CA SER A 220 -24.96 3.45 9.20
C SER A 220 -26.29 4.21 9.25
N SER A 221 -26.80 4.47 10.46
CA SER A 221 -28.05 5.21 10.63
C SER A 221 -27.96 6.67 10.15
N ASP A 222 -26.77 7.25 10.16
CA ASP A 222 -26.50 8.59 9.63
C ASP A 222 -26.07 8.60 8.16
N GLN A 223 -26.03 7.43 7.49
CA GLN A 223 -25.65 7.25 6.09
C GLN A 223 -24.25 7.77 5.75
N LYS A 224 -23.39 7.96 6.75
CA LYS A 224 -21.99 8.33 6.52
C LYS A 224 -21.20 7.13 6.05
N ILE A 225 -20.36 7.38 5.06
CA ILE A 225 -19.38 6.43 4.55
C ILE A 225 -18.02 6.92 5.03
N ILE A 226 -17.29 6.06 5.73
CA ILE A 226 -15.91 6.32 6.09
C ILE A 226 -15.04 5.82 4.95
N THR A 227 -14.16 6.68 4.45
CA THR A 227 -13.22 6.35 3.37
C THR A 227 -11.83 6.21 3.95
N LYS A 228 -11.19 5.06 3.71
CA LYS A 228 -9.78 4.87 4.03
C LYS A 228 -8.95 5.52 2.93
N ASP A 229 -7.98 6.31 3.35
CA ASP A 229 -6.98 6.91 2.49
C ASP A 229 -5.62 6.74 3.16
N GLY A 230 -4.82 5.83 2.63
CA GLY A 230 -3.44 5.59 3.09
C GLY A 230 -2.39 6.04 2.09
N THR A 231 -2.78 6.76 1.04
CA THR A 231 -1.83 7.27 0.06
C THR A 231 -1.14 8.50 0.62
N LEU A 232 0.20 8.55 0.53
CA LEU A 232 0.94 9.73 0.96
C LEU A 232 0.85 10.81 -0.13
N PRO A 233 0.66 12.09 0.22
CA PRO A 233 0.69 13.16 -0.76
C PRO A 233 2.13 13.38 -1.26
N GLU A 234 2.27 13.69 -2.55
CA GLU A 234 3.56 13.98 -3.19
C GLU A 234 3.53 15.36 -3.86
N LEU A 235 4.69 16.00 -3.98
CA LEU A 235 4.86 17.27 -4.69
C LEU A 235 5.71 17.09 -5.95
N ASP A 236 5.22 17.65 -7.05
CA ASP A 236 5.85 17.69 -8.37
C ASP A 236 6.07 19.12 -8.84
N ASN A 237 6.91 19.30 -9.87
CA ASN A 237 7.16 20.57 -10.53
C ASN A 237 7.58 21.69 -9.57
N ILE A 238 8.37 21.34 -8.56
CA ILE A 238 8.94 22.24 -7.55
C ILE A 238 10.02 23.07 -8.24
N ASN A 239 9.77 24.37 -8.41
CA ASN A 239 10.67 25.33 -9.07
C ASN A 239 10.79 26.63 -8.28
N LEU A 240 11.99 27.21 -8.35
CA LEU A 240 12.31 28.54 -7.83
C LEU A 240 12.55 29.53 -8.96
N PHE A 241 12.11 30.76 -8.77
CA PHE A 241 12.41 31.88 -9.66
C PHE A 241 12.38 33.21 -8.91
N THR A 242 13.05 34.25 -9.43
CA THR A 242 13.13 35.57 -8.77
C THR A 242 12.51 36.69 -9.59
N SER A 243 12.25 37.82 -8.94
CA SER A 243 11.88 39.08 -9.60
C SER A 243 13.06 39.84 -10.22
N ASN A 244 14.28 39.31 -10.16
CA ASN A 244 15.46 40.01 -10.64
C ASN A 244 15.43 40.12 -12.18
N GLN A 245 15.55 41.34 -12.70
CA GLN A 245 15.44 41.62 -14.13
C GLN A 245 16.69 41.28 -14.94
N TYR A 246 17.82 41.03 -14.28
CA TYR A 246 19.12 40.83 -14.93
C TYR A 246 19.48 39.34 -15.02
N ASP A 247 19.21 38.58 -13.97
CA ASP A 247 19.44 37.13 -13.91
C ASP A 247 18.43 36.45 -12.99
N SER A 248 17.72 35.45 -13.50
CA SER A 248 16.66 34.74 -12.78
C SER A 248 17.17 33.77 -11.72
N SER A 249 18.48 33.50 -11.64
CA SER A 249 19.08 32.68 -10.57
C SER A 249 19.68 33.53 -9.44
N LEU A 250 19.61 34.86 -9.53
CA LEU A 250 20.17 35.78 -8.55
C LEU A 250 19.07 36.65 -7.95
N ALA A 251 19.30 37.10 -6.72
CA ALA A 251 18.47 38.08 -6.05
C ALA A 251 19.32 39.10 -5.29
N ILE A 252 18.85 40.35 -5.25
CA ILE A 252 19.40 41.43 -4.42
C ILE A 252 18.38 41.85 -3.36
N LYS A 253 18.77 42.74 -2.44
CA LYS A 253 17.86 43.34 -1.45
C LYS A 253 16.60 43.90 -2.14
N GLY A 254 15.44 43.49 -1.66
CA GLY A 254 14.14 43.91 -2.17
C GLY A 254 13.62 43.12 -3.37
N ASP A 255 14.41 42.21 -3.94
CA ASP A 255 13.89 41.21 -4.88
C ASP A 255 13.02 40.19 -4.13
N THR A 256 12.12 39.55 -4.87
CA THR A 256 11.24 38.48 -4.37
C THR A 256 11.67 37.16 -4.98
N VAL A 257 11.83 36.13 -4.16
CA VAL A 257 11.91 34.73 -4.59
C VAL A 257 10.51 34.12 -4.54
N PHE A 258 10.18 33.33 -5.55
CA PHE A 258 8.94 32.58 -5.68
C PHE A 258 9.26 31.10 -5.74
N LEU A 259 8.54 30.32 -4.93
CA LEU A 259 8.53 28.87 -4.97
C LEU A 259 7.17 28.43 -5.49
N ARG A 260 7.16 27.60 -6.53
CA ARG A 260 5.93 27.02 -7.06
C ARG A 260 6.07 25.52 -7.21
N PHE A 261 5.02 24.80 -6.80
CA PHE A 261 4.93 23.35 -6.87
C PHE A 261 3.49 22.91 -7.14
N THR A 262 3.30 21.64 -7.50
CA THR A 262 2.00 21.01 -7.72
C THR A 262 1.89 19.76 -6.87
N ALA A 263 0.82 19.63 -6.08
CA ALA A 263 0.56 18.42 -5.31
C ALA A 263 -0.13 17.34 -6.16
N THR A 264 0.07 16.07 -5.85
CA THR A 264 -0.65 14.94 -6.47
C THR A 264 -2.12 14.88 -6.06
N GLU A 265 -2.46 15.50 -4.93
CA GLU A 265 -3.79 15.53 -4.33
C GLU A 265 -4.02 16.80 -3.49
N ASN A 266 -5.22 16.92 -2.91
CA ASN A 266 -5.52 18.06 -2.04
C ASN A 266 -4.72 17.95 -0.73
N ILE A 267 -3.90 18.97 -0.47
CA ILE A 267 -3.07 19.07 0.73
C ILE A 267 -3.51 20.21 1.63
N ARG A 268 -3.05 20.17 2.88
CA ARG A 268 -3.33 21.13 3.95
C ARG A 268 -2.15 21.27 4.89
N ASP A 269 -2.27 22.22 5.81
CA ASP A 269 -1.28 22.49 6.87
C ASP A 269 0.15 22.63 6.30
N ILE A 270 0.25 23.33 5.17
CA ILE A 270 1.47 23.53 4.40
C ILE A 270 2.35 24.57 5.10
N ASP A 271 3.53 24.15 5.54
CA ASP A 271 4.58 25.02 6.12
C ASP A 271 5.73 25.14 5.13
N VAL A 272 5.83 26.31 4.49
CA VAL A 272 6.91 26.63 3.53
C VAL A 272 7.89 27.59 4.17
N LYS A 273 9.18 27.25 4.12
CA LYS A 273 10.27 28.13 4.51
C LYS A 273 11.21 28.38 3.33
N LEU A 274 11.50 29.65 3.08
CA LEU A 274 12.51 30.13 2.14
C LEU A 274 13.54 30.92 2.94
N ASP A 275 14.82 30.59 2.79
CA ASP A 275 15.90 31.13 3.65
C ASP A 275 15.67 30.89 5.16
N SER A 276 15.06 29.75 5.51
CA SER A 276 14.62 29.44 6.88
C SER A 276 13.57 30.39 7.46
N VAL A 277 12.98 31.26 6.64
CA VAL A 277 11.90 32.18 7.01
C VAL A 277 10.58 31.64 6.49
N VAL A 278 9.55 31.62 7.36
CA VAL A 278 8.19 31.24 6.97
C VAL A 278 7.72 32.15 5.85
N SER A 279 7.32 31.54 4.73
CA SER A 279 6.96 32.24 3.50
C SER A 279 5.46 32.53 3.43
N ASP A 280 5.11 33.62 2.74
CA ASP A 280 3.71 33.98 2.50
C ASP A 280 3.19 33.22 1.28
N GLN A 281 1.94 32.73 1.36
CA GLN A 281 1.26 32.16 0.21
C GLN A 281 0.77 33.28 -0.72
N LEU A 282 1.15 33.21 -2.00
CA LEU A 282 0.72 34.16 -3.02
C LEU A 282 -0.63 33.76 -3.64
N GLU A 283 -0.71 32.51 -4.10
CA GLU A 283 -1.85 32.00 -4.86
C GLU A 283 -1.96 30.47 -4.73
N GLN A 284 -3.19 29.98 -4.89
CA GLN A 284 -3.51 28.57 -5.08
C GLN A 284 -4.46 28.44 -6.28
N ASP A 285 -4.08 27.63 -7.26
CA ASP A 285 -4.94 27.23 -8.39
C ASP A 285 -5.03 25.70 -8.43
N SER A 286 -6.18 25.16 -8.01
CA SER A 286 -6.40 23.72 -7.85
C SER A 286 -5.36 23.07 -6.93
N LEU A 287 -4.37 22.36 -7.51
CA LEU A 287 -3.30 21.66 -6.82
C LEU A 287 -1.94 22.36 -6.96
N THR A 288 -1.89 23.51 -7.62
CA THR A 288 -0.67 24.30 -7.80
C THR A 288 -0.62 25.43 -6.78
N PHE A 289 0.49 25.52 -6.08
CA PHE A 289 0.72 26.48 -4.99
C PHE A 289 1.90 27.36 -5.34
N THR A 290 1.80 28.66 -5.02
CA THR A 290 2.93 29.60 -5.14
C THR A 290 3.13 30.32 -3.80
N TYR A 291 4.35 30.24 -3.28
CA TYR A 291 4.82 30.93 -2.09
C TYR A 291 5.91 31.92 -2.46
N TYR A 292 6.12 32.94 -1.62
CA TYR A 292 7.16 33.92 -1.85
C TYR A 292 7.84 34.42 -0.57
N HIS A 293 9.06 34.92 -0.74
CA HIS A 293 9.81 35.66 0.27
C HIS A 293 10.45 36.89 -0.37
N VAL A 294 10.40 38.03 0.32
CA VAL A 294 11.02 39.28 -0.15
C VAL A 294 12.30 39.51 0.62
N PHE A 295 13.44 39.59 -0.09
CA PHE A 295 14.73 39.69 0.57
C PHE A 295 14.92 41.04 1.28
N THR A 296 15.44 40.95 2.48
CA THR A 296 15.73 42.02 3.42
C THR A 296 17.21 42.03 3.78
N GLU A 297 17.61 42.94 4.68
CA GLU A 297 18.99 42.99 5.17
C GLU A 297 19.30 42.00 6.30
N SER A 298 18.29 41.31 6.83
CA SER A 298 18.48 40.24 7.82
C SER A 298 18.71 38.87 7.20
N ASP A 299 18.43 38.72 5.91
CA ASP A 299 18.58 37.46 5.17
C ASP A 299 20.07 37.18 4.89
N SER A 300 20.43 35.91 4.82
CA SER A 300 21.83 35.49 4.69
C SER A 300 22.23 35.38 3.22
N GLU A 301 23.38 35.97 2.85
CA GLU A 301 23.93 35.81 1.49
C GLU A 301 24.28 34.34 1.21
N GLY A 302 24.05 33.90 -0.04
CA GLY A 302 24.32 32.54 -0.48
C GLY A 302 23.13 31.89 -1.18
N VAL A 303 23.24 30.57 -1.39
CA VAL A 303 22.16 29.75 -1.96
C VAL A 303 21.03 29.66 -0.93
N ILE A 304 19.81 29.91 -1.37
CA ILE A 304 18.64 29.96 -0.51
C ILE A 304 18.11 28.54 -0.26
N PRO A 305 18.12 28.06 1.00
CA PRO A 305 17.50 26.78 1.34
C PRO A 305 15.98 26.87 1.27
N ILE A 306 15.36 25.75 0.91
CA ILE A 306 13.90 25.56 0.97
C ILE A 306 13.56 24.46 1.98
N SER A 307 12.35 24.54 2.55
CA SER A 307 11.77 23.47 3.35
C SER A 307 10.26 23.52 3.14
N ILE A 308 9.65 22.39 2.76
CA ILE A 308 8.21 22.26 2.63
C ILE A 308 7.76 21.06 3.46
N ASP A 309 6.95 21.31 4.48
CA ASP A 309 6.25 20.28 5.25
C ASP A 309 4.74 20.39 4.97
N PHE A 310 4.07 19.27 4.75
CA PHE A 310 2.65 19.24 4.36
C PHE A 310 2.01 17.89 4.70
N MET A 311 0.68 17.85 4.68
CA MET A 311 -0.10 16.61 4.77
C MET A 311 -1.34 16.69 3.89
N ASP A 312 -1.97 15.55 3.61
CA ASP A 312 -3.23 15.52 2.87
C ASP A 312 -4.44 15.81 3.78
N LEU A 313 -5.65 15.72 3.20
CA LEU A 313 -6.88 15.93 3.96
C LEU A 313 -7.20 14.81 4.97
N ALA A 314 -6.72 13.59 4.73
CA ALA A 314 -6.89 12.44 5.63
C ALA A 314 -5.93 12.50 6.83
N GLY A 315 -4.83 13.26 6.72
CA GLY A 315 -3.77 13.37 7.72
C GLY A 315 -2.52 12.55 7.40
N ASN A 316 -2.37 12.01 6.19
CA ASN A 316 -1.14 11.39 5.76
C ASN A 316 -0.06 12.47 5.56
N ILE A 317 1.05 12.31 6.29
CA ILE A 317 2.15 13.27 6.28
C ILE A 317 3.02 13.03 5.04
N GLY A 318 3.22 14.08 4.24
CA GLY A 318 4.10 14.04 3.07
C GLY A 318 5.58 14.02 3.45
N GLU A 319 6.44 13.69 2.49
CA GLU A 319 7.89 13.80 2.67
C GLU A 319 8.33 15.27 2.70
N THR A 320 9.16 15.65 3.68
CA THR A 320 9.74 17.00 3.74
C THR A 320 10.60 17.25 2.49
N ILE A 321 10.32 18.35 1.78
CA ILE A 321 11.07 18.75 0.60
C ILE A 321 12.12 19.81 0.95
N ASP A 322 13.37 19.56 0.59
CA ASP A 322 14.50 20.49 0.73
C ASP A 322 15.24 20.79 -0.59
N GLU A 323 14.79 20.21 -1.70
CA GLU A 323 15.38 20.37 -3.05
C GLU A 323 14.30 20.64 -4.11
N THR A 324 14.67 21.31 -5.20
CA THR A 324 13.79 21.56 -6.34
C THR A 324 13.85 20.42 -7.35
N THR A 325 12.75 20.19 -8.06
CA THR A 325 12.66 19.08 -9.04
C THR A 325 13.43 19.36 -10.34
N ASP A 326 13.72 20.62 -10.63
CA ASP A 326 14.40 21.08 -11.84
C ASP A 326 15.84 21.57 -11.59
N ASP A 327 16.39 21.27 -10.42
CA ASP A 327 17.69 21.76 -9.92
C ASP A 327 17.79 23.31 -9.92
N SER A 328 16.65 24.02 -9.87
CA SER A 328 16.63 25.48 -9.73
C SER A 328 17.10 25.90 -8.34
N GLU A 329 18.08 26.81 -8.32
CA GLU A 329 18.62 27.42 -7.11
C GLU A 329 18.65 28.95 -7.28
N ILE A 330 18.36 29.67 -6.19
CA ILE A 330 18.49 31.12 -6.14
C ILE A 330 19.63 31.47 -5.20
N THR A 331 20.54 32.33 -5.66
CA THR A 331 21.59 32.92 -4.82
C THR A 331 21.24 34.37 -4.47
N PHE A 332 21.16 34.66 -3.18
CA PHE A 332 21.03 36.02 -2.68
C PHE A 332 22.41 36.66 -2.50
N ASP A 333 22.62 37.81 -3.15
CA ASP A 333 23.88 38.57 -3.12
C ASP A 333 23.57 40.06 -2.93
N MET A 334 24.00 40.61 -1.80
CA MET A 334 23.90 42.03 -1.48
C MET A 334 25.26 42.74 -1.57
N THR A 335 26.33 42.04 -1.93
CA THR A 335 27.70 42.54 -1.92
C THR A 335 28.01 43.24 -3.25
N PRO A 336 28.20 44.58 -3.25
CA PRO A 336 28.50 45.29 -4.48
C PRO A 336 29.88 44.88 -5.04
N PRO A 337 30.09 44.96 -6.37
CA PRO A 337 31.40 44.76 -6.96
C PRO A 337 32.45 45.68 -6.36
N ALA A 338 33.71 45.22 -6.33
CA ALA A 338 34.82 46.04 -5.85
C ALA A 338 34.96 47.36 -6.64
N SER A 339 35.35 48.44 -5.94
CA SER A 339 35.58 49.73 -6.59
C SER A 339 36.68 49.62 -7.65
N PHE A 340 36.44 50.18 -8.84
CA PHE A 340 37.44 50.24 -9.91
C PHE A 340 37.69 51.67 -10.36
N LYS A 341 38.81 51.90 -11.06
CA LYS A 341 39.13 53.17 -11.72
C LYS A 341 39.21 52.96 -13.22
N VAL A 342 38.73 53.94 -13.99
CA VAL A 342 38.91 53.96 -15.45
C VAL A 342 40.39 54.26 -15.73
N GLU A 343 41.09 53.33 -16.38
CA GLU A 343 42.52 53.49 -16.65
C GLU A 343 42.78 54.30 -17.92
N THR A 344 42.49 53.73 -19.10
CA THR A 344 42.81 54.36 -20.38
C THR A 344 41.56 54.94 -21.02
N VAL A 345 41.54 56.27 -21.21
CA VAL A 345 40.55 56.97 -22.03
C VAL A 345 41.25 57.49 -23.29
N ALA A 346 40.83 57.03 -24.46
CA ALA A 346 41.37 57.46 -25.75
C ALA A 346 40.28 57.94 -26.71
N SER A 347 40.59 58.99 -27.48
CA SER A 347 39.77 59.46 -28.59
C SER A 347 40.16 58.71 -29.87
N ILE A 348 39.19 58.07 -30.53
CA ILE A 348 39.40 57.53 -31.88
C ILE A 348 39.18 58.68 -32.87
N GLN A 349 40.25 59.13 -33.54
CA GLN A 349 40.13 60.13 -34.60
C GLN A 349 39.74 59.47 -35.93
N GLY A 350 38.81 60.08 -36.67
CA GLY A 350 38.49 59.67 -38.04
C GLY A 350 39.68 59.90 -38.99
N LYS A 351 39.94 58.98 -39.92
CA LYS A 351 41.00 59.14 -40.93
C LYS A 351 40.73 60.39 -41.78
N GLN A 352 41.65 61.35 -41.76
CA GLN A 352 41.69 62.38 -42.81
C GLN A 352 42.00 61.71 -44.16
N LYS A 353 41.15 61.93 -45.17
CA LYS A 353 41.44 61.56 -46.57
C LYS A 353 42.52 62.51 -47.09
N LYS A 354 43.79 62.08 -47.15
CA LYS A 354 44.90 62.94 -47.59
C LYS A 354 45.50 62.49 -48.92
N THR A 355 45.38 63.37 -49.91
CA THR A 355 46.06 63.38 -51.21
C THR A 355 47.58 63.51 -51.01
N ILE A 356 48.37 62.69 -51.72
CA ILE A 356 49.83 62.59 -51.59
C ILE A 356 50.56 63.49 -52.60
N LYS A 357 51.65 64.16 -52.19
CA LYS A 357 52.90 64.44 -52.94
C LYS A 357 54.00 65.04 -52.00
N PRO A 358 55.31 64.99 -52.34
CA PRO A 358 56.29 64.21 -51.57
C PRO A 358 57.52 64.98 -50.98
N ALA A 359 58.12 64.31 -49.97
CA ALA A 359 59.55 64.19 -49.60
C ALA A 359 60.39 65.37 -49.05
N SER A 360 60.91 65.19 -47.82
CA SER A 360 62.34 65.10 -47.44
C SER A 360 62.42 64.77 -45.94
N ASP A 361 62.90 63.56 -45.59
CA ASP A 361 64.25 63.24 -45.04
C ASP A 361 64.45 63.76 -43.60
N SER A 362 64.89 63.02 -42.58
CA SER A 362 65.57 61.72 -42.49
C SER A 362 65.61 61.24 -41.01
N THR A 363 65.67 59.91 -40.81
CA THR A 363 66.34 59.11 -39.74
C THR A 363 66.14 59.47 -38.24
N LYS A 364 65.83 58.54 -37.31
CA LYS A 364 66.46 57.22 -37.09
C LYS A 364 65.49 56.16 -36.55
N VAL A 365 65.79 54.96 -37.04
CA VAL A 365 65.20 53.65 -36.78
C VAL A 365 65.86 52.99 -35.57
N SER A 366 65.06 52.39 -34.71
CA SER A 366 65.42 51.22 -33.90
C SER A 366 64.36 50.14 -34.13
N ASN A 367 64.68 49.24 -35.07
CA ASN A 367 64.08 47.93 -35.32
C ASN A 367 64.68 46.93 -34.33
N ASP A 368 64.11 45.82 -33.88
CA ASP A 368 62.85 45.08 -34.05
C ASP A 368 62.84 44.13 -32.81
N VAL A 369 61.74 43.63 -32.25
CA VAL A 369 60.94 42.53 -32.81
C VAL A 369 59.50 42.68 -32.34
N SER A 370 58.63 42.99 -33.29
CA SER A 370 57.23 42.58 -33.25
C SER A 370 57.17 41.09 -33.59
N SER A 371 56.76 40.26 -32.63
CA SER A 371 55.94 39.09 -32.93
C SER A 371 54.66 39.22 -32.12
N GLY A 372 53.70 39.95 -32.68
CA GLY A 372 52.31 39.77 -32.31
C GLY A 372 51.92 38.33 -32.57
N ILE A 373 51.62 37.59 -31.50
CA ILE A 373 50.65 36.51 -31.53
C ILE A 373 49.40 37.05 -30.83
N SER A 374 48.69 37.91 -31.54
CA SER A 374 47.28 38.18 -31.28
C SER A 374 46.48 36.97 -31.75
N GLY A 375 45.78 36.28 -30.83
CA GLY A 375 44.66 35.41 -31.19
C GLY A 375 44.68 33.92 -30.76
N ILE A 376 45.52 33.48 -29.82
CA ILE A 376 45.60 32.06 -29.39
C ILE A 376 45.19 31.76 -27.92
N PRO A 377 44.32 32.53 -27.23
CA PRO A 377 43.65 31.99 -26.03
C PRO A 377 42.32 31.28 -26.34
N GLN A 378 41.43 31.90 -27.14
CA GLN A 378 40.05 31.40 -27.29
C GLN A 378 39.92 30.24 -28.29
N LEU A 379 40.55 30.34 -29.47
CA LEU A 379 40.50 29.25 -30.46
C LEU A 379 41.26 28.02 -29.97
N TYR A 380 42.36 28.21 -29.22
CA TYR A 380 43.13 27.13 -28.62
C TYR A 380 42.34 26.42 -27.51
N LEU A 381 41.59 27.19 -26.68
CA LEU A 381 40.68 26.62 -25.69
C LEU A 381 39.53 25.83 -26.33
N MET A 382 38.95 26.31 -27.43
CA MET A 382 37.90 25.60 -28.18
C MET A 382 38.43 24.33 -28.87
N ILE A 383 39.63 24.38 -29.44
CA ILE A 383 40.30 23.21 -30.03
C ILE A 383 40.63 22.19 -28.93
N ILE A 384 41.15 22.63 -27.78
CA ILE A 384 41.44 21.74 -26.64
C ILE A 384 40.15 21.14 -26.07
N ALA A 385 39.09 21.92 -25.88
CA ALA A 385 37.80 21.43 -25.41
C ALA A 385 37.17 20.45 -26.41
N GLY A 386 37.28 20.73 -27.72
CA GLY A 386 36.83 19.82 -28.77
C GLY A 386 37.61 18.51 -28.81
N VAL A 387 38.93 18.57 -28.63
CA VAL A 387 39.81 17.37 -28.55
C VAL A 387 39.54 16.58 -27.27
N LEU A 388 39.34 17.24 -26.13
CA LEU A 388 38.96 16.60 -24.87
C LEU A 388 37.56 15.95 -24.96
N GLY A 389 36.59 16.64 -25.56
CA GLY A 389 35.25 16.10 -25.82
C GLY A 389 35.30 14.87 -26.73
N LEU A 390 36.16 14.88 -27.76
CA LEU A 390 36.38 13.72 -28.63
C LEU A 390 36.97 12.53 -27.84
N PHE A 391 37.93 12.78 -26.93
CA PHE A 391 38.47 11.72 -26.07
C PHE A 391 37.43 11.16 -25.09
N CYS A 392 36.58 12.01 -24.49
CA CYS A 392 35.48 11.57 -23.64
C CYS A 392 34.47 10.71 -24.41
N LEU A 393 34.10 11.12 -25.63
CA LEU A 393 33.18 10.38 -26.49
C LEU A 393 33.77 9.02 -26.90
N LEU A 394 35.07 8.94 -27.19
CA LEU A 394 35.77 7.67 -27.44
C LEU A 394 35.71 6.73 -26.24
N VAL A 395 35.86 7.24 -25.01
CA VAL A 395 35.75 6.44 -23.78
C VAL A 395 34.30 5.97 -23.57
N TRP A 396 33.31 6.82 -23.81
CA TRP A 396 31.89 6.46 -23.71
C TRP A 396 31.49 5.34 -24.68
N ILE A 397 31.89 5.43 -25.95
CA ILE A 397 31.65 4.37 -26.94
C ILE A 397 32.38 3.08 -26.52
N SER A 398 33.56 3.21 -25.93
CA SER A 398 34.31 2.06 -25.41
C SER A 398 33.56 1.35 -24.28
N TRP A 399 32.97 2.10 -23.36
CA TRP A 399 32.12 1.56 -22.28
C TRP A 399 30.89 0.83 -22.81
N TYR A 400 30.19 1.42 -23.78
CA TYR A 400 29.08 0.77 -24.48
C TYR A 400 29.49 -0.60 -25.05
N LYS A 401 30.66 -0.67 -25.70
CA LYS A 401 31.16 -1.92 -26.29
C LYS A 401 31.67 -2.91 -25.25
N ILE A 402 32.27 -2.46 -24.15
CA ILE A 402 32.72 -3.30 -23.04
C ILE A 402 31.53 -4.02 -22.39
N PHE A 403 30.42 -3.31 -22.16
CA PHE A 403 29.20 -3.91 -21.60
C PHE A 403 28.62 -4.95 -22.56
N SER A 404 28.61 -4.64 -23.86
CA SER A 404 28.23 -5.58 -24.92
C SER A 404 29.10 -6.83 -24.93
N LYS A 405 30.41 -6.70 -24.69
CA LYS A 405 31.34 -7.84 -24.58
C LYS A 405 31.19 -8.64 -23.30
N ALA A 406 30.64 -8.05 -22.24
CA ALA A 406 30.36 -8.69 -20.98
C ALA A 406 28.97 -9.35 -20.91
N GLY A 407 28.26 -9.43 -22.05
CA GLY A 407 26.93 -10.06 -22.14
C GLY A 407 25.78 -9.17 -21.66
N GLN A 408 26.01 -7.87 -21.49
CA GLN A 408 25.00 -6.88 -21.14
C GLN A 408 24.70 -5.96 -22.34
N SER A 409 23.49 -5.42 -22.43
CA SER A 409 23.15 -4.47 -23.50
C SER A 409 24.00 -3.19 -23.37
N GLY A 410 24.65 -2.75 -24.45
CA GLY A 410 25.61 -1.64 -24.40
C GLY A 410 25.05 -0.31 -23.89
N TRP A 411 23.77 -0.03 -24.13
CA TRP A 411 23.10 1.20 -23.68
C TRP A 411 23.09 1.34 -22.16
N LYS A 412 23.14 0.22 -21.42
CA LYS A 412 23.17 0.23 -19.95
C LYS A 412 24.42 0.92 -19.39
N ALA A 413 25.48 1.07 -20.19
CA ALA A 413 26.68 1.78 -19.79
C ALA A 413 26.52 3.31 -19.75
N LEU A 414 25.50 3.84 -20.44
CA LEU A 414 25.30 5.28 -20.64
C LEU A 414 24.37 5.92 -19.60
N ILE A 415 23.58 5.12 -18.87
CA ILE A 415 22.67 5.62 -17.85
C ILE A 415 23.45 5.77 -16.53
N PRO A 416 23.52 6.98 -15.94
CA PRO A 416 24.16 7.20 -14.64
C PRO A 416 23.58 6.29 -13.56
N PHE A 417 24.42 5.86 -12.62
CA PHE A 417 24.12 4.90 -11.53
C PHE A 417 23.75 3.49 -12.00
N PHE A 418 22.84 3.34 -12.97
CA PHE A 418 22.50 2.05 -13.56
C PHE A 418 23.72 1.37 -14.21
N ASN A 419 24.61 2.15 -14.83
CA ASN A 419 25.88 1.64 -15.35
C ASN A 419 26.76 1.02 -14.25
N ILE A 420 26.81 1.59 -13.05
CA ILE A 420 27.56 1.07 -11.89
C ILE A 420 26.92 -0.21 -11.34
N PHE A 421 25.59 -0.26 -11.27
CA PHE A 421 24.86 -1.47 -10.84
C PHE A 421 25.01 -2.63 -11.84
N VAL A 422 25.05 -2.36 -13.14
CA VAL A 422 25.32 -3.39 -14.15
C VAL A 422 26.80 -3.77 -14.13
N PHE A 423 27.70 -2.81 -13.85
CA PHE A 423 29.12 -3.05 -13.66
C PHE A 423 29.42 -3.99 -12.49
N THR A 424 28.80 -3.82 -11.31
CA THR A 424 28.95 -4.74 -10.16
C THR A 424 28.60 -6.19 -10.55
N LYS A 425 27.55 -6.37 -11.38
CA LYS A 425 27.18 -7.69 -11.93
C LYS A 425 28.23 -8.23 -12.91
N ILE A 426 28.79 -7.39 -13.78
CA ILE A 426 29.85 -7.78 -14.73
C ILE A 426 31.11 -8.26 -13.98
N VAL A 427 31.49 -7.58 -12.89
CA VAL A 427 32.67 -7.94 -12.09
C VAL A 427 32.39 -9.00 -11.02
N GLN A 428 31.16 -9.52 -10.96
CA GLN A 428 30.70 -10.55 -10.01
C GLN A 428 30.95 -10.16 -8.54
N LYS A 429 30.60 -8.91 -8.19
CA LYS A 429 30.69 -8.41 -6.81
C LYS A 429 29.30 -8.32 -6.16
N PRO A 430 29.19 -8.49 -4.83
CA PRO A 430 27.92 -8.29 -4.13
C PRO A 430 27.44 -6.85 -4.28
N ILE A 431 26.12 -6.63 -4.18
CA ILE A 431 25.45 -5.38 -4.54
C ILE A 431 25.99 -4.16 -3.76
N TRP A 432 26.38 -4.33 -2.49
CA TRP A 432 26.99 -3.28 -1.66
C TRP A 432 28.28 -2.64 -2.23
N TRP A 433 28.94 -3.26 -3.22
CA TRP A 433 30.10 -2.67 -3.89
C TRP A 433 29.72 -1.45 -4.72
N PHE A 434 28.43 -1.29 -5.03
CA PHE A 434 27.87 -0.09 -5.64
C PHE A 434 28.30 1.19 -4.89
N ALA A 435 28.18 1.20 -3.55
CA ALA A 435 28.57 2.34 -2.72
C ALA A 435 30.08 2.63 -2.79
N ILE A 436 30.92 1.59 -2.85
CA ILE A 436 32.38 1.74 -2.96
C ILE A 436 32.79 2.38 -4.29
N TYR A 437 32.09 2.05 -5.39
CA TYR A 437 32.39 2.65 -6.69
C TYR A 437 32.03 4.13 -6.79
N LEU A 438 31.11 4.63 -5.95
CA LEU A 438 30.69 6.02 -5.93
C LEU A 438 31.70 6.94 -5.21
N ILE A 439 32.58 6.38 -4.37
CA ILE A 439 33.60 7.14 -3.62
C ILE A 439 34.75 7.53 -4.56
N ILE A 440 34.78 8.76 -5.05
CA ILE A 440 35.90 9.29 -5.86
C ILE A 440 37.06 9.68 -4.94
N PRO A 441 38.33 9.30 -5.23
CA PRO A 441 38.83 8.59 -6.41
C PRO A 441 38.93 7.06 -6.25
N VAL A 442 38.67 6.52 -5.05
CA VAL A 442 38.91 5.11 -4.69
C VAL A 442 38.11 4.15 -5.56
N GLY A 443 36.83 4.43 -5.77
CA GLY A 443 35.92 3.65 -6.60
C GLY A 443 36.36 3.56 -8.06
N TYR A 444 36.82 4.66 -8.65
CA TYR A 444 37.34 4.69 -10.02
C TYR A 444 38.56 3.78 -10.21
N ILE A 445 39.51 3.82 -9.26
CA ILE A 445 40.72 2.98 -9.27
C ILE A 445 40.33 1.49 -9.16
N LEU A 446 39.41 1.17 -8.25
CA LEU A 446 38.94 -0.21 -8.05
C LEU A 446 38.19 -0.75 -9.27
N ALA A 447 37.35 0.07 -9.91
CA ALA A 447 36.65 -0.29 -11.13
C ALA A 447 37.64 -0.62 -12.27
N ALA A 448 38.68 0.21 -12.46
CA ALA A 448 39.72 -0.02 -13.47
C ALA A 448 40.51 -1.32 -13.23
N LEU A 449 40.84 -1.64 -11.96
CA LEU A 449 41.52 -2.88 -11.58
C LEU A 449 40.65 -4.12 -11.86
N GLN A 450 39.37 -4.04 -11.54
CA GLN A 450 38.46 -5.17 -11.65
C GLN A 450 38.05 -5.44 -13.08
N ILE A 451 37.77 -4.41 -13.88
CA ILE A 451 37.45 -4.61 -15.29
C ILE A 451 38.66 -5.16 -16.06
N SER A 452 39.88 -4.72 -15.73
CA SER A 452 41.11 -5.31 -16.27
C SER A 452 41.20 -6.80 -15.94
N LYS A 453 40.85 -7.19 -14.71
CA LYS A 453 40.87 -8.59 -14.27
C LYS A 453 39.83 -9.45 -14.99
N VAL A 454 38.60 -8.95 -15.16
CA VAL A 454 37.50 -9.65 -15.87
C VAL A 454 37.88 -9.96 -17.33
N PHE A 455 38.67 -9.10 -17.96
CA PHE A 455 39.18 -9.27 -19.33
C PHE A 455 40.55 -9.98 -19.40
N GLY A 456 41.03 -10.57 -18.30
CA GLY A 456 42.28 -11.33 -18.25
C GLY A 456 43.55 -10.49 -18.48
N LYS A 457 43.51 -9.19 -18.18
CA LYS A 457 44.64 -8.27 -18.37
C LYS A 457 45.48 -8.11 -17.11
N LYS A 458 46.80 -7.96 -17.31
CA LYS A 458 47.79 -7.76 -16.23
C LYS A 458 47.59 -6.40 -15.55
N ILE A 459 48.09 -6.26 -14.32
CA ILE A 459 47.93 -5.04 -13.51
C ILE A 459 48.48 -3.77 -14.19
N ILE A 460 49.53 -3.89 -15.03
CA ILE A 460 50.07 -2.79 -15.83
C ILE A 460 49.02 -2.20 -16.80
N PHE A 461 48.10 -3.03 -17.28
CA PHE A 461 47.00 -2.60 -18.14
C PHE A 461 45.94 -1.83 -17.36
N ALA A 462 45.68 -2.22 -16.11
CA ALA A 462 44.79 -1.47 -15.21
C ALA A 462 45.36 -0.08 -14.86
N ILE A 463 46.67 0.02 -14.67
CA ILE A 463 47.34 1.32 -14.49
C ILE A 463 47.13 2.21 -15.73
N GLY A 464 47.22 1.61 -16.93
CA GLY A 464 46.90 2.30 -18.18
C GLY A 464 45.46 2.80 -18.27
N LEU A 465 44.48 2.03 -17.76
CA LEU A 465 43.07 2.45 -17.69
C LEU A 465 42.85 3.64 -16.75
N ILE A 466 43.65 3.76 -15.68
CA ILE A 466 43.53 4.85 -14.69
C ILE A 466 44.11 6.15 -15.25
N PHE A 467 45.35 6.12 -15.75
CA PHE A 467 46.11 7.33 -16.12
C PHE A 467 45.95 7.73 -17.60
N ILE A 468 45.59 6.78 -18.48
CA ILE A 468 45.44 7.03 -19.93
C ILE A 468 44.16 6.36 -20.46
N PRO A 469 42.97 6.73 -19.93
CA PRO A 469 41.71 6.05 -20.23
C PRO A 469 41.34 6.07 -21.72
N PHE A 470 41.64 7.18 -22.42
CA PHE A 470 41.31 7.36 -23.84
C PHE A 470 42.10 6.45 -24.79
N VAL A 471 43.16 5.77 -24.33
CA VAL A 471 43.87 4.75 -25.10
C VAL A 471 43.45 3.35 -24.66
N PHE A 472 43.42 3.10 -23.35
CA PHE A 472 43.25 1.75 -22.82
C PHE A 472 41.79 1.26 -22.86
N TYR A 473 40.79 2.13 -22.67
CA TYR A 473 39.38 1.74 -22.83
C TYR A 473 39.05 1.33 -24.28
N PRO A 474 39.46 2.06 -25.34
CA PRO A 474 39.28 1.60 -26.72
C PRO A 474 40.00 0.28 -27.03
N ILE A 475 41.23 0.08 -26.53
CA ILE A 475 41.96 -1.19 -26.71
C ILE A 475 41.20 -2.36 -26.06
N LEU A 476 40.61 -2.14 -24.90
CA LEU A 476 39.79 -3.16 -24.22
C LEU A 476 38.47 -3.42 -24.97
N ALA A 477 37.80 -2.35 -25.39
CA ALA A 477 36.52 -2.34 -26.09
C ALA A 477 36.58 -2.98 -27.49
N PHE A 478 37.57 -2.62 -28.31
CA PHE A 478 37.67 -3.05 -29.71
C PHE A 478 38.75 -4.11 -29.96
N GLY A 479 39.62 -4.37 -28.98
CA GLY A 479 40.63 -5.43 -29.09
C GLY A 479 40.04 -6.85 -29.07
N LYS A 480 40.87 -7.87 -29.28
CA LYS A 480 40.45 -9.28 -29.34
C LYS A 480 40.07 -9.90 -27.97
N SER A 481 40.10 -9.12 -26.90
CA SER A 481 39.82 -9.58 -25.53
C SER A 481 38.33 -9.86 -25.34
N GLN A 482 38.00 -11.02 -24.76
CA GLN A 482 36.65 -11.43 -24.35
C GLN A 482 36.61 -11.69 -22.85
N VAL A 483 35.44 -11.55 -22.23
CA VAL A 483 35.22 -11.82 -20.81
C VAL A 483 35.35 -13.33 -20.57
N GLY A 484 36.25 -13.73 -19.67
CA GLY A 484 36.42 -15.14 -19.26
C GLY A 484 37.59 -15.94 -19.86
N ASN A 485 38.52 -15.33 -20.61
CA ASN A 485 39.73 -16.04 -21.05
C ASN A 485 40.82 -16.06 -19.97
N GLU A 486 40.73 -16.99 -19.02
CA GLU A 486 41.94 -17.57 -18.43
C GLU A 486 42.50 -18.62 -19.40
N GLN A 487 43.79 -18.51 -19.71
CA GLN A 487 44.54 -19.57 -20.39
C GLN A 487 44.39 -20.87 -19.60
N SER A 488 43.60 -21.81 -20.11
CA SER A 488 43.52 -23.16 -19.57
C SER A 488 44.84 -23.88 -19.84
N ALA A 489 45.67 -24.03 -18.80
CA ALA A 489 46.65 -25.10 -18.75
C ALA A 489 45.89 -26.44 -18.81
N VAL A 490 46.15 -27.20 -19.88
CA VAL A 490 45.49 -28.47 -20.21
C VAL A 490 45.76 -29.54 -19.15
N PRO A 491 44.74 -30.20 -18.57
CA PRO A 491 44.92 -31.53 -17.98
C PRO A 491 44.87 -32.58 -19.11
N LYS A 492 45.90 -33.43 -19.15
CA LYS A 492 46.07 -34.55 -20.08
C LYS A 492 44.83 -35.48 -20.07
N PRO A 493 44.19 -35.79 -21.21
CA PRO A 493 43.07 -36.74 -21.22
C PRO A 493 43.56 -38.20 -21.14
N ALA A 494 42.91 -38.99 -20.29
CA ALA A 494 43.05 -40.44 -20.21
C ALA A 494 42.60 -41.11 -21.54
N PRO A 495 43.20 -42.24 -21.94
CA PRO A 495 42.97 -42.82 -23.27
C PRO A 495 41.62 -43.56 -23.35
N LYS A 496 40.85 -43.27 -24.40
CA LYS A 496 39.58 -43.95 -24.76
C LYS A 496 39.80 -45.43 -25.19
N PRO A 497 38.82 -46.32 -24.97
CA PRO A 497 38.96 -47.76 -25.20
C PRO A 497 38.97 -48.12 -26.69
N LYS A 498 39.89 -49.00 -27.09
CA LYS A 498 40.02 -49.52 -28.45
C LYS A 498 38.88 -50.50 -28.79
N LYS A 499 38.25 -50.29 -29.96
CA LYS A 499 37.33 -51.23 -30.62
C LYS A 499 37.99 -52.62 -30.77
N LYS A 500 37.25 -53.66 -30.37
CA LYS A 500 37.60 -55.08 -30.55
C LYS A 500 37.72 -55.42 -32.03
N THR A 501 38.91 -55.82 -32.46
CA THR A 501 39.12 -56.63 -33.67
C THR A 501 39.06 -58.10 -33.26
N LYS A 502 38.05 -58.84 -33.73
CA LYS A 502 38.03 -60.30 -33.72
C LYS A 502 39.16 -60.84 -34.59
N LYS A 503 40.06 -61.68 -34.05
CA LYS A 503 40.74 -62.72 -34.82
C LYS A 503 41.17 -63.90 -33.95
N LYS A 504 40.46 -65.02 -34.17
CA LYS A 504 40.87 -66.44 -34.20
C LYS A 504 41.79 -67.02 -33.11
N LYS A 505 41.18 -67.92 -32.33
CA LYS A 505 41.58 -69.31 -31.98
C LYS A 505 43.07 -69.68 -32.10
N LYS A 506 43.62 -70.27 -31.03
CA LYS A 506 44.11 -71.67 -31.05
C LYS A 506 44.45 -72.18 -29.64
N LYS A 507 43.87 -73.35 -29.36
CA LYS A 507 44.18 -74.41 -28.38
C LYS A 507 44.14 -74.07 -26.91
#